data_AF-A0A9J6D0Y4-F1
#
_entry.id   AF-A0A9J6D0Y4-F1
#
_cell.length_a   1.000
_cell.length_b   1.000
_cell.length_c   1.000
_cell.angle_alpha   90.00
_cell.angle_beta   90.00
_cell.angle_gamma   90.00
#
_symmetry.space_group_name_H-M   'P 1'
#
loop_
_entity.id
_entity.type
_entity.pdbx_description
1 polymer ?
#
loop_
_entity_poly.entity_id
_entity_poly.type
_entity_poly.pdbx_seq_one_letter_code
_entity_poly.pdbx_strand_id
1 'polypeptide(L)'
;MNRLKTKRSARQAHNTKLLQEARSLLSDPTADKPKLTSIYDRLSASKNKLSKINDALEEHLAEQEFEAEYVAAAEYNNKAISMLAEILCNIDGLRDGDSTAAAAPQNGNTSPSGGPTAIGPRLPNLGMQTFRGDIHERSAFWEQFEQTVHLNNATSATTFFYLCHYLAGEAAAAICGFPTSEACYAGAIELLKESFGDQKRIEQHHLSSALRNLPHIKS
;
A
#
# COMPACT_ATOMS: atom_id res chain seq x y z
N MET A 1 -5.42 25.52 -16.55
CA MET A 1 -5.35 25.49 -15.07
C MET A 1 -6.71 25.52 -14.35
N ASN A 2 -7.53 26.57 -14.43
CA ASN A 2 -8.77 26.68 -13.63
C ASN A 2 -9.76 25.52 -13.81
N ARG A 3 -10.01 25.08 -15.05
CA ARG A 3 -10.89 23.92 -15.32
C ARG A 3 -10.41 22.62 -14.66
N LEU A 4 -9.09 22.40 -14.60
CA LEU A 4 -8.49 21.23 -13.95
C LEU A 4 -8.62 21.32 -12.42
N LYS A 5 -8.34 22.50 -11.83
CA LYS A 5 -8.54 22.75 -10.38
C LYS A 5 -10.02 22.52 -9.98
N THR A 6 -10.97 23.02 -10.77
CA THR A 6 -12.42 22.76 -10.55
C THR A 6 -12.76 21.28 -10.67
N LYS A 7 -12.23 20.58 -11.68
CA LYS A 7 -12.47 19.15 -11.89
C LYS A 7 -11.90 18.31 -10.74
N ARG A 8 -10.71 18.66 -10.22
CA ARG A 8 -10.10 18.03 -9.04
C ARG A 8 -10.98 18.21 -7.82
N SER A 9 -11.41 19.44 -7.52
CA SER A 9 -12.28 19.73 -6.37
C SER A 9 -13.59 18.94 -6.42
N ALA A 10 -14.24 18.90 -7.59
CA ALA A 10 -15.46 18.11 -7.78
C ALA A 10 -15.23 16.60 -7.56
N ARG A 11 -14.09 16.07 -8.01
CA ARG A 11 -13.72 14.66 -7.78
C ARG A 11 -13.35 14.38 -6.33
N GLN A 12 -12.63 15.26 -5.65
CA GLN A 12 -12.34 15.14 -4.22
C GLN A 12 -13.65 15.11 -3.44
N ALA A 13 -14.61 16.00 -3.75
CA ALA A 13 -15.92 15.97 -3.13
C ALA A 13 -16.67 14.64 -3.37
N HIS A 14 -16.56 14.08 -4.59
CA HIS A 14 -17.16 12.78 -4.90
C HIS A 14 -16.48 11.62 -4.13
N ASN A 15 -15.15 11.56 -4.13
CA ASN A 15 -14.41 10.54 -3.39
C ASN A 15 -14.67 10.64 -1.87
N THR A 16 -14.79 11.85 -1.32
CA THR A 16 -15.10 12.04 0.11
C THR A 16 -16.48 11.47 0.45
N LYS A 17 -17.45 11.59 -0.46
CA LYS A 17 -18.76 10.93 -0.31
C LYS A 17 -18.63 9.41 -0.35
N LEU A 18 -17.84 8.86 -1.28
CA LEU A 18 -17.59 7.41 -1.36
C LEU A 18 -16.88 6.88 -0.11
N LEU A 19 -15.92 7.62 0.44
CA LEU A 19 -15.24 7.29 1.69
C LEU A 19 -16.22 7.27 2.87
N GLN A 20 -17.14 8.24 2.95
CA GLN A 20 -18.15 8.27 4.00
C GLN A 20 -19.14 7.11 3.86
N GLU A 21 -19.56 6.80 2.64
CA GLU A 21 -20.43 5.65 2.33
C GLU A 21 -19.73 4.33 2.70
N ALA A 22 -18.46 4.15 2.33
CA ALA A 22 -17.65 3.00 2.69
C ALA A 22 -17.54 2.82 4.21
N ARG A 23 -17.25 3.90 4.95
CA ARG A 23 -17.21 3.87 6.42
C ARG A 23 -18.54 3.47 7.04
N SER A 24 -19.64 3.98 6.50
CA SER A 24 -20.99 3.63 6.95
C SER A 24 -21.29 2.15 6.72
N LEU A 25 -20.90 1.60 5.57
CA LEU A 25 -21.09 0.17 5.26
C LEU A 25 -20.19 -0.71 6.12
N LEU A 26 -18.94 -0.33 6.37
CA LEU A 26 -18.03 -1.09 7.24
C LEU A 26 -18.46 -1.08 8.71
N SER A 27 -19.20 -0.07 9.14
CA SER A 27 -19.76 0.01 10.50
C SER A 27 -21.11 -0.72 10.62
N ASP A 28 -21.73 -1.11 9.51
CA ASP A 28 -23.01 -1.79 9.48
C ASP A 28 -22.81 -3.32 9.53
N PRO A 29 -23.23 -4.01 10.61
CA PRO A 29 -23.08 -5.46 10.73
C PRO A 29 -23.94 -6.25 9.73
N THR A 30 -24.87 -5.59 9.02
CA THR A 30 -25.71 -6.19 7.96
C THR A 30 -25.16 -5.94 6.55
N ALA A 31 -23.96 -5.36 6.43
CA ALA A 31 -23.35 -5.10 5.14
C ALA A 31 -22.95 -6.42 4.45
N ASP A 32 -23.66 -6.72 3.37
CA ASP A 32 -23.39 -7.91 2.58
C ASP A 32 -22.21 -7.70 1.61
N LYS A 33 -21.49 -8.78 1.32
CA LYS A 33 -20.41 -8.84 0.32
C LYS A 33 -20.66 -8.07 -0.99
N PRO A 34 -21.81 -8.20 -1.69
CA PRO A 34 -22.03 -7.46 -2.94
C PRO A 34 -22.05 -5.93 -2.76
N LYS A 35 -22.54 -5.42 -1.62
CA LYS A 35 -22.52 -3.97 -1.32
C LYS A 35 -21.09 -3.48 -1.12
N LEU A 36 -20.29 -4.26 -0.38
CA LEU A 36 -18.87 -3.99 -0.15
C LEU A 36 -18.04 -4.04 -1.45
N THR A 37 -18.29 -5.04 -2.31
CA THR A 37 -17.64 -5.11 -3.62
C THR A 37 -18.02 -3.92 -4.50
N SER A 38 -19.29 -3.52 -4.51
CA SER A 38 -19.74 -2.37 -5.30
C SER A 38 -19.09 -1.05 -4.87
N ILE A 39 -18.98 -0.79 -3.56
CA ILE A 39 -18.33 0.44 -3.07
C ILE A 39 -16.81 0.40 -3.31
N TYR A 40 -16.18 -0.78 -3.22
CA TYR A 40 -14.78 -0.98 -3.59
C TYR A 40 -14.52 -0.59 -5.06
N ASP A 41 -15.28 -1.13 -6.00
CA ASP A 41 -15.10 -0.85 -7.43
C ASP A 41 -15.28 0.63 -7.75
N ARG A 42 -16.31 1.26 -7.15
CA ARG A 42 -16.60 2.69 -7.32
C ARG A 42 -15.46 3.56 -6.76
N LEU A 43 -14.99 3.26 -5.55
CA LEU A 43 -13.91 4.01 -4.91
C LEU A 43 -12.58 3.83 -5.66
N SER A 44 -12.25 2.61 -6.08
CA SER A 44 -11.04 2.31 -6.86
C SER A 44 -11.03 3.04 -8.20
N ALA A 45 -12.14 2.93 -8.97
CA ALA A 45 -12.27 3.62 -10.24
C ALA A 45 -12.20 5.14 -10.08
N SER A 46 -12.72 5.69 -8.99
CA SER A 46 -12.71 7.13 -8.74
C SER A 46 -11.36 7.63 -8.20
N LYS A 47 -10.62 6.84 -7.39
CA LYS A 47 -9.21 7.07 -7.02
C LYS A 47 -8.35 7.22 -8.28
N ASN A 48 -8.43 6.23 -9.17
CA ASN A 48 -7.63 6.22 -10.41
C ASN A 48 -7.92 7.42 -11.32
N LYS A 49 -9.17 7.90 -11.33
CA LYS A 49 -9.53 9.11 -12.08
C LYS A 49 -9.03 10.40 -11.41
N LEU A 50 -8.90 10.44 -10.09
CA LEU A 50 -8.37 11.58 -9.35
C LEU A 50 -6.85 11.66 -9.50
N SER A 51 -6.13 10.54 -9.39
CA SER A 51 -4.68 10.45 -9.66
C SER A 51 -4.34 11.03 -11.03
N LYS A 52 -5.02 10.60 -12.11
CA LYS A 52 -4.81 11.16 -13.45
C LYS A 52 -5.04 12.67 -13.56
N ILE A 53 -5.91 13.25 -12.73
CA ILE A 53 -6.11 14.71 -12.71
C ILE A 53 -4.99 15.41 -11.94
N ASN A 54 -4.50 14.81 -10.85
CA ASN A 54 -3.38 15.34 -10.08
C ASN A 54 -2.12 15.36 -10.95
N ASP A 55 -1.84 14.29 -11.70
CA ASP A 55 -0.71 14.23 -12.63
C ASP A 55 -0.81 15.30 -13.73
N ALA A 56 -2.01 15.49 -14.32
CA ALA A 56 -2.24 16.54 -15.31
C ALA A 56 -2.24 17.97 -14.73
N LEU A 57 -2.35 18.13 -13.41
CA LEU A 57 -2.24 19.42 -12.73
C LEU A 57 -0.79 19.77 -12.39
N GLU A 58 0.05 18.76 -12.19
CA GLU A 58 1.47 18.90 -11.87
C GLU A 58 2.21 19.78 -12.88
N GLU A 59 2.02 19.54 -14.18
CA GLU A 59 2.67 20.28 -15.28
C GLU A 59 2.35 21.79 -15.29
N HIS A 60 1.34 22.21 -14.54
CA HIS A 60 0.87 23.58 -14.51
C HIS A 60 1.00 24.23 -13.13
N LEU A 61 1.39 23.49 -12.09
CA LEU A 61 1.53 24.04 -10.73
C LEU A 61 2.73 24.96 -10.63
N ALA A 62 2.54 26.09 -9.96
CA ALA A 62 3.65 26.96 -9.60
C ALA A 62 4.50 26.27 -8.53
N GLU A 63 5.80 26.52 -8.53
CA GLU A 63 6.75 25.87 -7.63
C GLU A 63 6.42 26.08 -6.14
N GLN A 64 5.89 27.26 -5.80
CA GLN A 64 5.45 27.60 -4.45
C GLN A 64 4.19 26.83 -4.01
N GLU A 65 3.36 26.38 -4.95
CA GLU A 65 2.13 25.61 -4.68
C GLU A 65 2.36 24.09 -4.82
N PHE A 66 3.44 23.65 -5.46
CA PHE A 66 3.70 22.25 -5.82
C PHE A 66 3.74 21.34 -4.59
N GLU A 67 4.61 21.63 -3.62
CA GLU A 67 4.85 20.76 -2.48
C GLU A 67 3.60 20.59 -1.61
N ALA A 68 2.93 21.70 -1.27
CA ALA A 68 1.70 21.66 -0.49
C ALA A 68 0.56 20.91 -1.19
N GLU A 69 0.40 21.10 -2.51
CA GLU A 69 -0.61 20.39 -3.29
C GLU A 69 -0.28 18.90 -3.42
N TYR A 70 1.00 18.57 -3.55
CA TYR A 70 1.46 17.20 -3.63
C TYR A 70 1.22 16.43 -2.33
N VAL A 71 1.59 17.00 -1.18
CA VAL A 71 1.33 16.42 0.14
C VAL A 71 -0.18 16.21 0.33
N ALA A 72 -1.00 17.21 -0.01
CA ALA A 72 -2.46 17.07 0.08
C ALA A 72 -3.02 15.96 -0.82
N ALA A 73 -2.46 15.79 -2.03
CA ALA A 73 -2.82 14.69 -2.93
C ALA A 73 -2.42 13.32 -2.39
N ALA A 74 -1.21 13.19 -1.83
CA ALA A 74 -0.69 11.97 -1.24
C ALA A 74 -1.50 11.53 -0.02
N GLU A 75 -1.79 12.44 0.93
CA GLU A 75 -2.64 12.15 2.08
C GLU A 75 -4.04 11.65 1.67
N TYR A 76 -4.58 12.24 0.61
CA TYR A 76 -5.89 11.87 0.11
C TYR A 76 -5.89 10.48 -0.51
N ASN A 77 -4.88 10.16 -1.32
CA ASN A 77 -4.70 8.84 -1.88
C ASN A 77 -4.51 7.79 -0.78
N ASN A 78 -3.71 8.07 0.24
CA ASN A 78 -3.48 7.17 1.37
C ASN A 78 -4.79 6.84 2.11
N LYS A 79 -5.65 7.84 2.34
CA LYS A 79 -7.00 7.64 2.91
C LYS A 79 -7.85 6.72 2.04
N ALA A 80 -7.78 6.87 0.71
CA ALA A 80 -8.52 6.01 -0.23
C ALA A 80 -8.00 4.58 -0.27
N ILE A 81 -6.68 4.38 -0.30
CA ILE A 81 -6.05 3.05 -0.31
C ILE A 81 -6.36 2.30 0.98
N SER A 82 -6.21 2.96 2.14
CA SER A 82 -6.54 2.37 3.44
C SER A 82 -7.98 1.89 3.47
N MET A 83 -8.92 2.71 2.98
CA MET A 83 -10.33 2.33 2.92
C MET A 83 -10.60 1.17 1.96
N LEU A 84 -10.00 1.17 0.77
CA LEU A 84 -10.12 0.07 -0.18
C LEU A 84 -9.63 -1.25 0.42
N ALA A 85 -8.54 -1.21 1.18
CA ALA A 85 -8.02 -2.37 1.85
C ALA A 85 -8.94 -2.85 2.98
N GLU A 86 -9.43 -1.96 3.84
CA GLU A 86 -10.41 -2.31 4.87
C GLU A 86 -11.65 -3.01 4.28
N ILE A 87 -12.15 -2.53 3.14
CA ILE A 87 -13.24 -3.17 2.41
C ILE A 87 -12.86 -4.59 1.95
N LEU A 88 -11.68 -4.76 1.34
CA LEU A 88 -11.21 -6.09 0.89
C LEU A 88 -11.10 -7.08 2.06
N CYS A 89 -10.56 -6.64 3.18
CA CYS A 89 -10.38 -7.50 4.33
C CYS A 89 -11.71 -7.90 4.98
N ASN A 90 -12.71 -7.01 4.98
CA ASN A 90 -14.06 -7.34 5.43
C ASN A 90 -14.74 -8.35 4.48
N ILE A 91 -14.58 -8.17 3.17
CA ILE A 91 -15.08 -9.12 2.15
C ILE A 91 -14.46 -10.52 2.33
N ASP A 92 -13.17 -10.59 2.68
CA ASP A 92 -12.45 -11.85 2.93
C ASP A 92 -12.94 -12.52 4.23
N GLY A 93 -13.13 -11.75 5.31
CA GLY A 93 -13.70 -12.26 6.57
C GLY A 93 -15.12 -12.82 6.42
N LEU A 94 -15.92 -12.27 5.50
CA LEU A 94 -17.25 -12.82 5.14
C LEU A 94 -17.17 -14.13 4.34
N ARG A 95 -16.00 -14.52 3.80
CA ARG A 95 -15.80 -15.75 3.02
C ARG A 95 -15.60 -16.99 3.91
N ASP A 96 -15.05 -16.82 5.12
CA ASP A 96 -14.76 -17.93 6.05
C ASP A 96 -15.95 -18.32 6.95
N GLY A 97 -17.08 -17.60 6.87
CA GLY A 97 -18.29 -17.88 7.67
C GLY A 97 -19.11 -19.11 7.24
N ASP A 98 -18.73 -19.81 6.17
CA ASP A 98 -19.49 -20.93 5.60
C ASP A 98 -18.77 -22.29 5.75
N SER A 99 -17.93 -22.46 6.78
CA SER A 99 -17.23 -23.72 7.04
C SER A 99 -17.19 -24.07 8.53
N THR A 100 -18.30 -24.61 9.02
CA THR A 100 -18.32 -25.42 10.25
C THR A 100 -19.00 -26.77 10.02
N ALA A 101 -18.19 -27.83 9.89
CA ALA A 101 -18.40 -29.24 10.30
C ALA A 101 -17.22 -30.06 9.72
N ALA A 102 -16.45 -30.90 10.42
CA ALA A 102 -16.62 -31.57 11.71
C ALA A 102 -15.30 -32.16 12.26
N ALA A 103 -15.32 -32.39 13.58
CA ALA A 103 -14.68 -33.46 14.36
C ALA A 103 -13.17 -33.44 14.71
N ALA A 104 -12.91 -33.25 16.01
CA ALA A 104 -11.71 -33.60 16.77
C ALA A 104 -11.69 -35.12 17.14
N PRO A 105 -10.83 -35.61 18.07
CA PRO A 105 -9.35 -35.62 18.15
C PRO A 105 -8.80 -37.06 18.33
N GLN A 106 -7.57 -37.43 17.93
CA GLN A 106 -6.89 -38.61 18.53
C GLN A 106 -5.35 -38.50 18.58
N ASN A 107 -4.85 -39.11 19.65
CA ASN A 107 -3.51 -39.10 20.25
C ASN A 107 -2.61 -40.20 19.62
N GLY A 108 -1.29 -40.04 19.62
CA GLY A 108 -0.36 -41.12 19.25
C GLY A 108 1.10 -40.69 19.05
N ASN A 109 1.92 -40.85 20.08
CA ASN A 109 3.39 -40.73 20.05
C ASN A 109 4.03 -41.74 19.08
N THR A 110 5.06 -41.32 18.32
CA THR A 110 6.37 -42.01 18.18
C THR A 110 7.35 -41.15 17.35
N SER A 111 8.52 -40.82 17.90
CA SER A 111 9.72 -40.39 17.18
C SER A 111 10.65 -41.60 16.94
N PRO A 112 11.82 -41.46 16.27
CA PRO A 112 12.15 -40.74 15.04
C PRO A 112 12.82 -41.69 14.01
N SER A 113 12.81 -41.35 12.71
CA SER A 113 13.80 -41.95 11.78
C SER A 113 14.20 -40.96 10.71
N GLY A 114 15.51 -40.74 10.63
CA GLY A 114 16.15 -39.75 9.79
C GLY A 114 16.06 -40.06 8.30
N GLY A 115 15.81 -39.00 7.53
CA GLY A 115 16.28 -38.86 6.17
C GLY A 115 17.18 -37.62 6.11
N PRO A 116 18.35 -37.66 5.45
CA PRO A 116 19.13 -36.46 5.23
C PRO A 116 18.42 -35.64 4.14
N THR A 117 17.51 -34.76 4.52
CA THR A 117 17.19 -33.62 3.66
C THR A 117 18.46 -32.80 3.56
N ALA A 118 19.05 -32.77 2.38
CA ALA A 118 20.16 -31.90 2.05
C ALA A 118 19.78 -30.47 2.45
N ILE A 119 20.28 -30.03 3.59
CA ILE A 119 20.28 -28.64 4.00
C ILE A 119 21.30 -28.01 3.05
N GLY A 120 20.80 -27.49 1.92
CA GLY A 120 21.55 -26.56 1.10
C GLY A 120 22.10 -25.44 2.00
N PRO A 121 23.24 -24.83 1.63
CA PRO A 121 23.95 -23.90 2.49
C PRO A 121 22.97 -22.81 2.95
N ARG A 122 22.63 -22.83 4.24
CA ARG A 122 21.90 -21.72 4.87
C ARG A 122 22.86 -20.54 4.83
N LEU A 123 22.65 -19.64 3.85
CA LEU A 123 23.34 -18.36 3.83
C LEU A 123 23.17 -17.72 5.22
N PRO A 124 24.20 -17.00 5.72
CA PRO A 124 24.03 -16.21 6.94
C PRO A 124 22.78 -15.37 6.78
N ASN A 125 21.88 -15.45 7.77
CA ASN A 125 20.66 -14.66 7.81
C ASN A 125 21.09 -13.19 7.85
N LEU A 126 21.26 -12.59 6.68
CA LEU A 126 21.49 -11.15 6.50
C LEU A 126 20.21 -10.52 7.02
N GLY A 127 20.21 -10.16 8.31
CA GLY A 127 19.11 -9.49 8.96
C GLY A 127 18.64 -8.38 8.04
N MET A 128 17.45 -8.55 7.48
CA MET A 128 16.86 -7.56 6.59
C MET A 128 16.82 -6.25 7.36
N GLN A 129 17.33 -5.18 6.74
CA GLN A 129 17.29 -3.87 7.37
C GLN A 129 15.83 -3.49 7.60
N THR A 130 15.52 -2.99 8.79
CA THR A 130 14.15 -2.60 9.14
C THR A 130 13.80 -1.31 8.42
N PHE A 131 12.81 -1.33 7.54
CA PHE A 131 12.38 -0.14 6.82
C PHE A 131 11.48 0.72 7.70
N ARG A 132 11.96 1.93 8.00
CA ARG A 132 11.23 2.92 8.82
C ARG A 132 10.41 3.93 8.02
N GLY A 133 10.55 3.91 6.69
CA GLY A 133 10.01 4.94 5.79
C GLY A 133 11.06 5.81 5.12
N ASP A 134 12.36 5.56 5.33
CA ASP A 134 13.43 6.35 4.71
C ASP A 134 13.57 6.04 3.20
N ILE A 135 13.42 7.04 2.35
CA ILE A 135 13.48 6.85 0.90
C ILE A 135 14.84 6.36 0.40
N HIS A 136 15.94 6.69 1.08
CA HIS A 136 17.27 6.24 0.68
C HIS A 136 17.43 4.74 0.86
N GLU A 137 16.76 4.18 1.87
CA GLU A 137 16.81 2.75 2.20
C GLU A 137 15.76 1.94 1.44
N ARG A 138 14.74 2.59 0.86
CA ARG A 138 13.62 1.94 0.16
C ARG A 138 14.07 0.99 -0.94
N SER A 139 14.96 1.43 -1.83
CA SER A 139 15.40 0.60 -2.96
C SER A 139 16.14 -0.66 -2.49
N ALA A 140 17.09 -0.49 -1.57
CA ALA A 140 17.84 -1.61 -0.99
C ALA A 140 16.92 -2.57 -0.22
N PHE A 141 15.94 -2.03 0.51
CA PHE A 141 14.94 -2.82 1.23
C PHE A 141 14.11 -3.68 0.28
N TRP A 142 13.55 -3.11 -0.80
CA TRP A 142 12.71 -3.88 -1.74
C TRP A 142 13.51 -4.94 -2.48
N GLU A 143 14.75 -4.64 -2.89
CA GLU A 143 15.63 -5.62 -3.53
C GLU A 143 15.95 -6.78 -2.58
N GLN A 144 16.28 -6.50 -1.32
CA GLN A 144 16.58 -7.52 -0.31
C GLN A 144 15.33 -8.32 0.09
N PHE A 145 14.17 -7.66 0.19
CA PHE A 145 12.89 -8.29 0.48
C PHE A 145 12.46 -9.23 -0.65
N GLU A 146 12.53 -8.77 -1.90
CA GLU A 146 12.19 -9.56 -3.07
C GLU A 146 13.09 -10.80 -3.19
N GLN A 147 14.40 -10.66 -2.98
CA GLN A 147 15.31 -11.80 -2.91
C GLN A 147 14.90 -12.77 -1.79
N THR A 148 14.61 -12.28 -0.59
CA THR A 148 14.25 -13.14 0.56
C THR A 148 12.97 -13.93 0.28
N VAL A 149 11.97 -13.29 -0.33
CA VAL A 149 10.69 -13.94 -0.70
C VAL A 149 10.89 -14.97 -1.81
N HIS A 150 11.63 -14.64 -2.87
CA HIS A 150 11.94 -15.57 -3.97
C HIS A 150 12.75 -16.77 -3.49
N LEU A 151 13.74 -16.57 -2.61
CA LEU A 151 14.55 -17.66 -2.07
C LEU A 151 13.75 -18.62 -1.17
N ASN A 152 12.72 -18.12 -0.47
CA ASN A 152 11.92 -18.93 0.45
C ASN A 152 10.64 -19.52 -0.19
N ASN A 153 10.36 -19.20 -1.46
CA ASN A 153 9.13 -19.60 -2.17
C ASN A 153 7.87 -19.35 -1.32
N ALA A 154 7.82 -18.19 -0.65
CA ALA A 154 6.81 -17.88 0.35
C ALA A 154 5.44 -17.57 -0.31
N THR A 155 4.35 -18.04 0.30
CA THR A 155 2.99 -17.68 -0.12
C THR A 155 2.70 -16.20 0.14
N SER A 156 1.74 -15.59 -0.55
CA SER A 156 1.37 -14.17 -0.38
C SER A 156 1.09 -13.79 1.08
N ALA A 157 0.43 -14.66 1.85
CA ALA A 157 0.16 -14.42 3.28
C ALA A 157 1.43 -14.47 4.14
N THR A 158 2.32 -15.45 3.89
CA THR A 158 3.62 -15.55 4.58
C THR A 158 4.53 -14.37 4.23
N THR A 159 4.54 -13.98 2.96
CA THR A 159 5.26 -12.80 2.46
C THR A 159 4.79 -11.54 3.16
N PHE A 160 3.47 -11.39 3.34
CA PHE A 160 2.94 -10.23 4.04
C PHE A 160 3.32 -10.21 5.53
N PHE A 161 3.32 -11.37 6.19
CA PHE A 161 3.81 -11.49 7.56
C PHE A 161 5.29 -11.06 7.68
N TYR A 162 6.15 -11.51 6.77
CA TYR A 162 7.55 -11.08 6.72
C TYR A 162 7.66 -9.58 6.47
N LEU A 163 6.87 -9.03 5.55
CA LEU A 163 6.85 -7.60 5.28
C LEU A 163 6.55 -6.82 6.58
N CYS A 164 5.52 -7.19 7.32
CA CYS A 164 5.19 -6.55 8.60
C CYS A 164 6.32 -6.65 9.63
N HIS A 165 7.05 -7.76 9.68
CA HIS A 165 8.16 -7.97 10.62
C HIS A 165 9.36 -7.05 10.34
N TYR A 166 9.60 -6.73 9.07
CA TYR A 166 10.73 -5.88 8.66
C TYR A 166 10.35 -4.41 8.48
N LEU A 167 9.12 -4.02 8.82
CA LEU A 167 8.69 -2.63 8.85
C LEU A 167 8.74 -2.09 10.27
N ALA A 168 9.12 -0.83 10.42
CA ALA A 168 9.03 -0.10 11.68
C ALA A 168 8.61 1.37 11.45
N GLY A 169 8.41 2.12 12.54
CA GLY A 169 8.13 3.55 12.47
C GLY A 169 6.87 3.86 11.66
N GLU A 170 6.97 4.87 10.79
CA GLU A 170 5.85 5.31 9.94
C GLU A 170 5.44 4.26 8.91
N ALA A 171 6.41 3.52 8.36
CA ALA A 171 6.12 2.49 7.37
C ALA A 171 5.34 1.31 7.97
N ALA A 172 5.65 0.91 9.20
CA ALA A 172 4.82 -0.06 9.94
C ALA A 172 3.45 0.53 10.28
N ALA A 173 3.40 1.77 10.78
CA ALA A 173 2.14 2.42 11.14
C ALA A 173 1.17 2.52 9.95
N ALA A 174 1.68 2.75 8.75
CA ALA A 174 0.89 2.83 7.52
C ALA A 174 0.13 1.53 7.21
N ILE A 175 0.72 0.36 7.51
CA ILE A 175 0.12 -0.93 7.19
C ILE A 175 -0.35 -1.72 8.41
N CYS A 176 -0.16 -1.21 9.63
CA CYS A 176 -0.50 -1.89 10.89
C CYS A 176 -2.00 -2.23 11.01
N GLY A 177 -2.87 -1.50 10.31
CA GLY A 177 -4.31 -1.76 10.27
C GLY A 177 -4.76 -2.87 9.31
N PHE A 178 -3.84 -3.43 8.50
CA PHE A 178 -4.16 -4.41 7.48
C PHE A 178 -4.03 -5.84 8.06
N PRO A 179 -5.09 -6.67 8.04
CA PRO A 179 -4.99 -8.07 8.42
C PRO A 179 -4.13 -8.84 7.43
N THR A 180 -3.38 -9.83 7.93
CA THR A 180 -2.38 -10.59 7.18
C THR A 180 -3.01 -11.58 6.19
N SER A 181 -3.73 -11.05 5.21
CA SER A 181 -4.41 -11.78 4.12
C SER A 181 -3.80 -11.41 2.77
N GLU A 182 -3.82 -12.36 1.83
CA GLU A 182 -3.36 -12.16 0.45
C GLU A 182 -4.09 -11.01 -0.26
N ALA A 183 -5.39 -10.83 0.00
CA ALA A 183 -6.17 -9.75 -0.59
C ALA A 183 -5.71 -8.37 -0.10
N CYS A 184 -5.26 -8.29 1.16
CA CYS A 184 -4.83 -7.05 1.80
C CYS A 184 -3.34 -6.74 1.52
N TYR A 185 -2.55 -7.74 1.14
CA TYR A 185 -1.13 -7.59 0.78
C TYR A 185 -0.92 -6.62 -0.38
N ALA A 186 -1.69 -6.75 -1.46
CA ALA A 186 -1.55 -5.88 -2.63
C ALA A 186 -1.80 -4.39 -2.28
N GLY A 187 -2.84 -4.12 -1.47
CA GLY A 187 -3.14 -2.77 -0.98
C GLY A 187 -2.08 -2.22 -0.03
N ALA A 188 -1.51 -3.07 0.84
CA ALA A 188 -0.43 -2.67 1.75
C ALA A 188 0.86 -2.30 0.99
N ILE A 189 1.21 -3.08 -0.03
CA ILE A 189 2.33 -2.77 -0.93
C ILE A 189 2.09 -1.47 -1.69
N GLU A 190 0.88 -1.26 -2.23
CA GLU A 190 0.53 -0.03 -2.93
C GLU A 190 0.63 1.18 -2.00
N LEU A 191 0.12 1.08 -0.77
CA LEU A 191 0.20 2.13 0.23
C LEU A 191 1.65 2.47 0.60
N LEU A 192 2.51 1.47 0.81
CA LEU A 192 3.93 1.67 1.09
C LEU A 192 4.66 2.31 -0.10
N LYS A 193 4.29 1.91 -1.32
CA LYS A 193 4.93 2.45 -2.52
C LYS A 193 4.51 3.90 -2.79
N GLU A 194 3.24 4.25 -2.60
CA GLU A 194 2.77 5.63 -2.74
C GLU A 194 3.27 6.51 -1.58
N SER A 195 3.20 6.04 -0.32
CA SER A 195 3.58 6.85 0.84
C SER A 195 5.07 7.18 0.91
N PHE A 196 5.95 6.27 0.45
CA PHE A 196 7.40 6.41 0.59
C PHE A 196 8.15 6.44 -0.75
N GLY A 197 7.44 6.39 -1.88
CA GLY A 197 8.08 6.41 -3.21
C GLY A 197 8.16 7.75 -3.88
N ASP A 198 7.42 8.71 -3.37
CA ASP A 198 7.05 9.93 -4.05
C ASP A 198 7.95 11.12 -3.63
N GLN A 199 8.73 10.99 -2.54
CA GLN A 199 9.72 11.99 -2.11
C GLN A 199 10.78 12.30 -3.20
N LYS A 200 11.15 11.34 -4.04
CA LYS A 200 12.05 11.56 -5.21
C LYS A 200 11.46 12.51 -6.24
N ARG A 201 10.13 12.55 -6.38
CA ARG A 201 9.44 13.46 -7.32
C ARG A 201 9.56 14.90 -6.85
N ILE A 202 9.45 15.11 -5.53
CA ILE A 202 9.68 16.41 -4.89
C ILE A 202 11.14 16.84 -5.09
N GLU A 203 12.11 15.99 -4.79
CA GLU A 203 13.54 16.27 -4.99
C GLU A 203 13.88 16.59 -6.45
N GLN A 204 13.37 15.78 -7.39
CA GLN A 204 13.57 16.00 -8.83
C GLN A 204 12.93 17.30 -9.31
N HIS A 205 11.74 17.63 -8.80
CA HIS A 205 11.09 18.89 -9.11
C HIS A 205 11.97 20.07 -8.67
N HIS A 206 12.47 20.08 -7.43
CA HIS A 206 13.37 21.11 -6.92
C HIS A 206 14.69 21.21 -7.70
N LEU A 207 15.28 20.08 -8.11
CA LEU A 207 16.49 20.10 -8.93
C LEU A 207 16.19 20.69 -10.31
N SER A 208 15.10 20.28 -10.94
CA SER A 208 14.71 20.73 -12.28
C SER A 208 14.41 22.23 -12.34
N SER A 209 13.78 22.77 -11.30
CA SER A 209 13.46 24.19 -11.20
C SER A 209 14.71 25.03 -10.89
N ALA A 210 15.58 24.57 -9.99
CA ALA A 210 16.85 25.22 -9.70
C ALA A 210 17.72 25.34 -10.96
N LEU A 211 17.81 24.26 -11.76
CA LEU A 211 18.54 24.25 -13.02
C LEU A 211 17.97 25.21 -14.06
N ARG A 212 16.64 25.38 -14.10
CA ARG A 212 15.96 26.28 -15.03
C ARG A 212 16.14 27.76 -14.69
N ASN A 213 16.40 28.07 -13.43
CA ASN A 213 16.60 29.43 -12.91
C ASN A 213 18.07 29.86 -12.86
N LEU A 214 19.01 29.09 -13.41
CA LEU A 214 20.42 29.50 -13.45
C LEU A 214 20.60 30.76 -14.34
N PRO A 215 21.30 31.79 -13.85
CA PRO A 215 21.63 32.96 -14.67
C PRO A 215 22.49 32.51 -15.85
N HIS A 216 22.07 32.90 -17.05
CA HIS A 216 22.81 32.59 -18.26
C HIS A 216 24.15 33.33 -18.17
N ILE A 217 25.25 32.59 -18.06
CA ILE A 217 26.60 33.15 -18.16
C ILE A 217 26.71 33.70 -19.59
N LYS A 218 26.60 35.02 -19.73
CA LYS A 218 26.85 35.71 -21.00
C LYS A 218 28.35 35.60 -21.27
N SER A 219 28.71 34.83 -22.30
CA SER A 219 30.03 34.87 -22.94
C SER A 219 30.31 36.23 -23.57
#